data_AF-G9FPA7-F1
#
_entry.id   AF-G9FPA7-F1
#
_cell.length_a   1.000
_cell.length_b   1.000
_cell.length_c   1.000
_cell.angle_alpha   90.00
_cell.angle_beta   90.00
_cell.angle_gamma   90.00
#
_symmetry.space_group_name_H-M   'P 1'
#
loop_
_entity.id
_entity.type
_entity.pdbx_description
1 polymer ?
#
loop_
_entity_poly.entity_id
_entity_poly.type
_entity_poly.pdbx_seq_one_letter_code
_entity_poly.pdbx_strand_id
1 'polypeptide(L)'
;AYGLDKNLKGERNVLIFDLGGGTFDVSILTIDEGSLFEVRATAGDTHLGGEDFDNRMVSHFVEEFKRKYKKDVSSNPRALRRLRTACERAKRTLSSSTEATVEIDALLDGIDYYTKISRARFEELCSDLFRNTLQPVERALSDAKMDKSAIHDIVLVGGSTRIPKVQSLLQNFFCGKALNLSINPDEAVAYGAAVQ
;
A
#
# COMPACT_ATOMS: atom_id res chain seq x y z
N ALA A 1 -16.27 7.71 -7.92
CA ALA A 1 -15.62 6.87 -8.96
C ALA A 1 -16.26 5.48 -9.04
N TYR A 2 -16.21 4.66 -7.98
CA TYR A 2 -17.00 3.41 -7.93
C TYR A 2 -18.50 3.71 -7.79
N GLY A 3 -19.36 3.00 -8.52
CA GLY A 3 -20.83 3.07 -8.36
C GLY A 3 -21.57 4.08 -9.24
N LEU A 4 -20.88 4.97 -9.97
CA LEU A 4 -21.51 6.01 -10.79
C LEU A 4 -22.00 5.52 -12.17
N ASP A 5 -21.32 4.53 -12.77
CA ASP A 5 -21.59 4.06 -14.13
C ASP A 5 -22.24 2.65 -14.19
N LYS A 6 -22.63 2.10 -13.04
CA LYS A 6 -23.19 0.74 -13.00
C LYS A 6 -24.69 0.82 -12.78
N ASN A 7 -25.46 0.16 -13.66
CA ASN A 7 -26.83 -0.28 -13.38
C ASN A 7 -26.77 -1.32 -12.24
N LEU A 8 -26.44 -0.86 -11.04
CA LEU A 8 -26.43 -1.66 -9.83
C LEU A 8 -27.86 -2.14 -9.60
N LYS A 9 -28.02 -3.45 -9.45
CA LYS A 9 -29.29 -4.07 -9.07
C LYS A 9 -29.19 -4.41 -7.59
N GLY A 10 -30.09 -3.84 -6.80
CA GLY A 10 -30.15 -3.98 -5.35
C GLY A 10 -28.98 -3.35 -4.58
N GLU A 11 -29.09 -3.46 -3.26
CA GLU A 11 -28.11 -2.97 -2.29
C GLU A 11 -26.78 -3.73 -2.39
N ARG A 12 -25.66 -2.99 -2.43
CA ARG A 12 -24.30 -3.56 -2.40
C ARG A 12 -23.43 -2.90 -1.34
N ASN A 13 -22.84 -3.73 -0.49
CA ASN A 13 -21.80 -3.31 0.43
C ASN A 13 -20.42 -3.39 -0.24
N VAL A 14 -19.65 -2.31 -0.15
CA VAL A 14 -18.35 -2.16 -0.79
C VAL A 14 -17.35 -1.78 0.27
N LEU A 15 -16.21 -2.47 0.30
CA LEU A 15 -15.06 -2.06 1.10
C LEU A 15 -14.08 -1.29 0.22
N ILE A 16 -13.75 -0.07 0.61
CA ILE A 16 -12.65 0.70 0.04
C ILE A 16 -11.43 0.48 0.94
N PHE A 17 -10.35 -0.01 0.34
CA PHE A 17 -9.05 -0.17 0.96
C PHE A 17 -8.09 0.85 0.33
N ASP A 18 -7.82 1.95 1.03
CA ASP A 18 -6.96 3.03 0.56
C ASP A 18 -5.62 3.00 1.29
N LEU A 19 -4.56 2.57 0.59
CA LEU A 19 -3.20 2.55 1.13
C LEU A 19 -2.32 3.48 0.30
N GLY A 20 -2.10 4.67 0.85
CA GLY A 20 -1.38 5.77 0.22
C GLY A 20 0.12 5.77 0.53
N GLY A 21 0.70 6.97 0.47
CA GLY A 21 2.11 7.23 0.78
C GLY A 21 2.40 7.30 2.28
N GLY A 22 1.51 7.91 3.07
CA GLY A 22 1.69 8.08 4.51
C GLY A 22 0.48 7.73 5.37
N THR A 23 -0.67 7.44 4.76
CA THR A 23 -1.90 7.08 5.47
C THR A 23 -2.50 5.81 4.90
N PHE A 24 -3.27 5.15 5.75
CA PHE A 24 -4.05 3.97 5.43
C PHE A 24 -5.47 4.16 5.94
N ASP A 25 -6.45 4.07 5.05
CA ASP A 25 -7.87 4.26 5.36
C ASP A 25 -8.69 3.09 4.80
N VAL A 26 -9.68 2.68 5.58
CA VAL A 26 -10.66 1.65 5.21
C VAL A 26 -12.05 2.22 5.43
N SER A 27 -12.91 2.12 4.43
CA SER A 27 -14.31 2.52 4.55
C SER A 27 -15.23 1.43 4.01
N ILE A 28 -16.33 1.18 4.70
CA ILE A 28 -17.40 0.32 4.22
C ILE A 28 -18.58 1.20 3.85
N LEU A 29 -19.01 1.08 2.60
CA LEU A 29 -20.13 1.82 2.05
C LEU A 29 -21.22 0.87 1.63
N THR A 30 -22.46 1.28 1.82
CA THR A 30 -23.62 0.67 1.19
C THR A 30 -24.05 1.56 0.03
N ILE A 31 -24.26 0.94 -1.14
CA ILE A 31 -24.73 1.61 -2.36
C ILE A 31 -26.07 0.98 -2.75
N ASP A 32 -27.11 1.80 -2.85
CA ASP A 32 -28.47 1.37 -3.23
C ASP A 32 -28.87 1.89 -4.63
N GLU A 33 -29.97 1.36 -5.17
CA GLU A 33 -30.58 1.80 -6.43
C GLU A 33 -30.91 3.30 -6.36
N GLY A 34 -30.33 4.08 -7.28
CA GLY A 34 -30.44 5.55 -7.29
C GLY A 34 -29.18 6.30 -6.83
N SER A 35 -28.05 5.61 -6.66
CA SER A 35 -26.73 6.21 -6.37
C SER A 35 -26.65 6.91 -5.00
N LEU A 36 -27.46 6.46 -4.03
CA LEU A 36 -27.28 6.85 -2.63
C LEU A 36 -26.10 6.09 -2.05
N PHE A 37 -25.09 6.84 -1.59
CA PHE A 37 -23.91 6.29 -0.92
C PHE A 37 -24.03 6.53 0.58
N GLU A 38 -24.14 5.46 1.35
CA GLU A 38 -24.15 5.53 2.82
C GLU A 38 -22.84 4.97 3.37
N VAL A 39 -22.10 5.77 4.15
CA VAL A 39 -20.91 5.31 4.87
C VAL A 39 -21.36 4.58 6.14
N ARG A 40 -21.03 3.29 6.24
CA ARG A 40 -21.38 2.44 7.39
C ARG A 40 -20.34 2.51 8.49
N ALA A 41 -19.06 2.50 8.11
CA ALA A 41 -17.94 2.62 9.03
C ALA A 41 -16.68 3.07 8.30
N THR A 42 -15.80 3.74 9.03
CA THR A 42 -14.45 4.11 8.59
C THR A 42 -13.46 3.82 9.71
N ALA A 43 -12.31 3.26 9.36
CA ALA A 43 -11.19 3.05 10.27
C ALA A 43 -9.88 3.26 9.49
N GLY A 44 -8.78 3.52 10.18
CA GLY A 44 -7.50 3.74 9.51
C GLY A 44 -6.31 3.81 10.45
N ASP A 45 -5.17 4.18 9.88
CA ASP A 45 -3.94 4.56 10.53
C ASP A 45 -3.31 5.73 9.75
N THR A 46 -3.24 6.90 10.39
CA THR A 46 -2.72 8.13 9.76
C THR A 46 -1.20 8.17 9.68
N HIS A 47 -0.51 7.13 10.11
CA HIS A 47 0.95 7.03 10.11
C HIS A 47 1.43 5.66 9.55
N LEU A 48 0.68 5.11 8.60
CA LEU A 48 1.04 3.88 7.91
C LEU A 48 0.86 4.05 6.40
N GLY A 49 1.94 3.94 5.64
CA GLY A 49 1.87 4.00 4.18
C GLY A 49 3.13 3.55 3.46
N GLY A 50 3.20 3.92 2.18
CA GLY A 50 4.32 3.61 1.30
C GLY A 50 5.69 4.08 1.81
N GLU A 51 5.75 5.19 2.54
CA GLU A 51 6.99 5.74 3.11
C GLU A 51 7.56 4.86 4.22
N ASP A 52 6.72 4.16 4.99
CA ASP A 52 7.17 3.22 6.01
C ASP A 52 7.83 2.00 5.39
N PHE A 53 7.31 1.52 4.25
CA PHE A 53 7.95 0.46 3.48
C PHE A 53 9.31 0.91 2.93
N ASP A 54 9.41 2.16 2.46
CA ASP A 54 10.68 2.74 2.02
C ASP A 54 11.66 2.85 3.19
N ASN A 55 11.19 3.25 4.38
CA ASN A 55 12.00 3.31 5.60
C ASN A 55 12.59 1.94 5.96
N ARG A 56 11.83 0.84 5.82
CA ARG A 56 12.36 -0.52 6.05
C ARG A 56 13.50 -0.87 5.09
N MET A 57 13.35 -0.53 3.81
CA MET A 57 14.41 -0.74 2.81
C MET A 57 15.63 0.13 3.10
N VAL A 58 15.43 1.41 3.44
CA VAL A 58 16.52 2.33 3.79
C VAL A 58 17.31 1.79 4.98
N SER A 59 16.65 1.41 6.08
CA SER A 59 17.32 0.86 7.26
C SER A 59 18.12 -0.41 6.92
N HIS A 60 17.56 -1.29 6.09
CA HIS A 60 18.25 -2.49 5.62
C HIS A 60 19.55 -2.17 4.87
N PHE A 61 19.50 -1.22 3.92
CA PHE A 61 20.65 -0.86 3.11
C PHE A 61 21.66 0.05 3.82
N VAL A 62 21.24 0.85 4.80
CA VAL A 62 22.17 1.56 5.70
C VAL A 62 23.04 0.55 6.45
N GLU A 63 22.43 -0.48 7.04
CA GLU A 63 23.18 -1.53 7.74
C GLU A 63 24.05 -2.36 6.78
N GLU A 64 23.56 -2.67 5.58
CA GLU A 64 24.37 -3.35 4.57
C GLU A 64 25.60 -2.53 4.18
N PHE A 65 25.42 -1.24 3.87
CA PHE A 65 26.50 -0.34 3.51
C PHE A 65 27.53 -0.22 4.64
N LYS A 66 27.06 -0.10 5.89
CA LYS A 66 27.91 -0.05 7.08
C LYS A 66 28.74 -1.31 7.27
N ARG A 67 28.16 -2.49 7.06
CA ARG A 67 28.91 -3.75 7.11
C ARG A 67 29.97 -3.85 6.01
N LYS A 68 29.62 -3.47 4.78
CA LYS A 68 30.45 -3.63 3.56
C LYS A 68 31.59 -2.61 3.49
N TYR A 69 31.33 -1.36 3.83
CA TYR A 69 32.27 -0.25 3.64
C TYR A 69 32.75 0.40 4.96
N LYS A 70 32.25 -0.07 6.11
CA LYS A 70 32.60 0.47 7.45
C LYS A 70 32.29 1.96 7.61
N LYS A 71 31.31 2.47 6.87
CA LYS A 71 30.83 3.85 6.91
C LYS A 71 29.33 3.92 7.08
N ASP A 72 28.83 4.96 7.73
CA ASP A 72 27.41 5.10 8.04
C ASP A 72 26.74 6.12 7.12
N VAL A 73 25.81 5.67 6.28
CA VAL A 73 25.07 6.57 5.37
C VAL A 73 24.14 7.50 6.15
N SER A 74 23.67 7.10 7.33
CA SER A 74 22.76 7.91 8.14
C SER A 74 23.40 9.20 8.67
N SER A 75 24.75 9.25 8.72
CA SER A 75 25.47 10.45 9.15
C SER A 75 25.49 11.56 8.08
N ASN A 76 25.04 11.28 6.85
CA ASN A 76 25.00 12.25 5.75
C ASN A 76 23.56 12.37 5.19
N PRO A 77 22.85 13.47 5.49
CA PRO A 77 21.46 13.66 5.05
C PRO A 77 21.27 13.59 3.52
N ARG A 78 22.26 14.07 2.74
CA ARG A 78 22.20 14.02 1.27
C ARG A 78 22.32 12.59 0.77
N ALA A 79 23.24 11.81 1.33
CA ALA A 79 23.40 10.40 0.99
C ALA A 79 22.15 9.60 1.35
N LEU A 80 21.61 9.80 2.57
CA LEU A 80 20.40 9.14 3.03
C LEU A 80 19.17 9.45 2.15
N ARG A 81 19.01 10.70 1.71
CA ARG A 81 17.94 11.08 0.77
C ARG A 81 18.08 10.38 -0.57
N ARG A 82 19.29 10.29 -1.12
CA ARG A 82 19.54 9.57 -2.38
C ARG A 82 19.23 8.07 -2.25
N LEU A 83 19.62 7.47 -1.13
CA LEU A 83 19.30 6.08 -0.81
C LEU A 83 17.78 5.85 -0.72
N ARG A 84 17.06 6.75 -0.04
CA ARG A 84 15.59 6.71 0.03
C ARG A 84 14.93 6.76 -1.35
N THR A 85 15.34 7.68 -2.21
CA THR A 85 14.81 7.74 -3.59
C THR A 85 15.08 6.46 -4.37
N ALA A 86 16.25 5.83 -4.19
CA ALA A 86 16.54 4.56 -4.83
C ALA A 86 15.71 3.41 -4.24
N CYS A 87 15.45 3.40 -2.93
CA CYS A 87 14.59 2.43 -2.26
C CYS A 87 13.15 2.52 -2.77
N GLU A 88 12.58 3.73 -2.89
CA GLU A 88 11.23 3.92 -3.43
C GLU A 88 11.12 3.39 -4.87
N ARG A 89 12.12 3.68 -5.71
CA ARG A 89 12.19 3.14 -7.09
C ARG A 89 12.25 1.61 -7.09
N ALA A 90 13.11 1.03 -6.25
CA ALA A 90 13.22 -0.42 -6.11
C ALA A 90 11.91 -1.05 -5.64
N LYS A 91 11.24 -0.47 -4.63
CA LYS A 91 9.90 -0.89 -4.16
C LYS A 91 8.89 -0.91 -5.30
N ARG A 92 8.81 0.16 -6.09
CA ARG A 92 7.91 0.24 -7.26
C ARG A 92 8.22 -0.87 -8.28
N THR A 93 9.49 -1.12 -8.57
CA THR A 93 9.92 -2.23 -9.46
C THR A 93 9.52 -3.59 -8.90
N LEU A 94 9.65 -3.80 -7.58
CA LEU A 94 9.28 -5.06 -6.93
C LEU A 94 7.77 -5.36 -6.96
N SER A 95 6.93 -4.36 -7.18
CA SER A 95 5.49 -4.57 -7.38
C SER A 95 5.17 -5.33 -8.68
N SER A 96 6.05 -5.27 -9.70
CA SER A 96 5.88 -6.00 -10.96
C SER A 96 6.95 -7.07 -11.20
N SER A 97 8.15 -6.91 -10.63
CA SER A 97 9.31 -7.80 -10.81
C SER A 97 9.69 -8.54 -9.52
N THR A 98 10.36 -9.67 -9.63
CA THR A 98 10.80 -10.48 -8.47
C THR A 98 12.13 -10.00 -7.87
N GLU A 99 12.85 -9.12 -8.56
CA GLU A 99 14.13 -8.53 -8.15
C GLU A 99 14.18 -7.07 -8.60
N ALA A 100 14.90 -6.23 -7.85
CA ALA A 100 15.24 -4.86 -8.22
C ALA A 100 16.70 -4.55 -7.87
N THR A 101 17.33 -3.69 -8.67
CA THR A 101 18.68 -3.17 -8.42
C THR A 101 18.60 -1.81 -7.73
N VAL A 102 19.49 -1.60 -6.75
CA VAL A 102 19.74 -0.30 -6.13
C VAL A 102 21.15 0.13 -6.51
N GLU A 103 21.24 1.20 -7.30
CA GLU A 103 22.49 1.71 -7.86
C GLU A 103 22.58 3.22 -7.63
N ILE A 104 23.65 3.66 -6.99
CA ILE A 104 23.89 5.06 -6.64
C ILE A 104 25.39 5.37 -6.70
N ASP A 105 25.80 6.16 -7.69
CA ASP A 105 27.18 6.63 -7.83
C ASP A 105 27.58 7.56 -6.69
N ALA A 106 28.80 7.43 -6.16
CA ALA A 106 29.35 8.25 -5.10
C ALA A 106 28.33 8.51 -3.97
N LEU A 107 27.70 7.45 -3.44
CA LEU A 107 26.69 7.54 -2.40
C LEU A 107 27.22 8.26 -1.16
N LEU A 108 28.41 7.86 -0.68
CA LEU A 108 29.09 8.45 0.46
C LEU A 108 30.61 8.44 0.25
N ASP A 109 31.26 9.59 0.40
CA ASP A 109 32.72 9.76 0.29
C ASP A 109 33.33 9.16 -1.01
N GLY A 110 32.63 9.33 -2.13
CA GLY A 110 33.07 8.81 -3.43
C GLY A 110 32.85 7.30 -3.64
N ILE A 111 32.22 6.60 -2.68
CA ILE A 111 31.93 5.17 -2.80
C ILE A 111 30.64 4.97 -3.60
N ASP A 112 30.74 4.26 -4.72
CA ASP A 112 29.58 3.78 -5.46
C ASP A 112 28.88 2.66 -4.70
N TYR A 113 27.55 2.70 -4.68
CA TYR A 113 26.72 1.67 -4.06
C TYR A 113 25.90 0.94 -5.10
N TYR A 114 26.20 -0.34 -5.28
CA TYR A 114 25.48 -1.26 -6.14
C TYR A 114 25.08 -2.50 -5.35
N THR A 115 23.78 -2.80 -5.31
CA THR A 115 23.22 -3.98 -4.67
C THR A 115 21.89 -4.38 -5.33
N LYS A 116 21.37 -5.55 -4.95
CA LYS A 116 20.10 -6.09 -5.44
C LYS A 116 19.24 -6.54 -4.28
N ILE A 117 17.93 -6.49 -4.46
CA ILE A 117 16.96 -6.99 -3.50
C ILE A 117 15.87 -7.78 -4.21
N SER A 118 15.49 -8.92 -3.64
CA SER A 118 14.37 -9.72 -4.11
C SER A 118 13.05 -9.24 -3.50
N ARG A 119 11.93 -9.50 -4.18
CA ARG A 119 10.58 -9.26 -3.65
C ARG A 119 10.37 -10.00 -2.34
N ALA A 120 10.84 -11.25 -2.24
CA ALA A 120 10.74 -12.04 -1.02
C ALA A 120 11.42 -11.35 0.17
N ARG A 121 12.61 -10.77 -0.03
CA ARG A 121 13.31 -10.05 1.03
C ARG A 121 12.59 -8.75 1.41
N PHE A 122 12.08 -7.99 0.44
CA PHE A 122 11.26 -6.82 0.71
C PHE A 122 10.00 -7.17 1.52
N GLU A 123 9.32 -8.25 1.15
CA GLU A 123 8.12 -8.72 1.85
C GLU A 123 8.42 -9.16 3.29
N GLU A 124 9.56 -9.78 3.51
CA GLU A 124 10.02 -10.15 4.86
C GLU A 124 10.26 -8.90 5.72
N LEU A 125 10.98 -7.90 5.18
CA LEU A 125 11.30 -6.64 5.87
C LEU A 125 10.07 -5.82 6.27
N CYS A 126 8.96 -5.96 5.54
CA CYS A 126 7.71 -5.22 5.77
C CYS A 126 6.58 -6.10 6.29
N SER A 127 6.87 -7.35 6.67
CA SER A 127 5.84 -8.37 6.94
C SER A 127 4.87 -7.98 8.06
N ASP A 128 5.34 -7.32 9.09
CA ASP A 128 4.54 -6.80 10.20
C ASP A 128 3.67 -5.62 9.76
N LEU A 129 4.23 -4.65 9.01
CA LEU A 129 3.46 -3.51 8.51
C LEU A 129 2.33 -3.96 7.58
N PHE A 130 2.58 -4.94 6.72
CA PHE A 130 1.55 -5.51 5.85
C PHE A 130 0.46 -6.26 6.63
N ARG A 131 0.77 -6.88 7.77
CA ARG A 131 -0.24 -7.51 8.63
C ARG A 131 -1.06 -6.46 9.37
N ASN A 132 -0.43 -5.36 9.78
CA ASN A 132 -1.11 -4.27 10.49
C ASN A 132 -2.22 -3.62 9.65
N THR A 133 -2.15 -3.69 8.32
CA THR A 133 -3.24 -3.19 7.46
C THR A 133 -4.55 -3.99 7.62
N LEU A 134 -4.53 -5.20 8.19
CA LEU A 134 -5.75 -5.97 8.43
C LEU A 134 -6.53 -5.52 9.66
N GLN A 135 -5.87 -4.87 10.64
CA GLN A 135 -6.54 -4.42 11.86
C GLN A 135 -7.62 -3.35 11.59
N PRO A 136 -7.35 -2.29 10.79
CA PRO A 136 -8.41 -1.36 10.38
C PRO A 136 -9.54 -2.01 9.57
N VAL A 137 -9.24 -3.04 8.77
CA VAL A 137 -10.27 -3.80 8.04
C VAL A 137 -11.19 -4.55 9.00
N GLU A 138 -10.64 -5.22 10.02
CA GLU A 138 -11.42 -5.88 11.06
C GLU A 138 -12.27 -4.89 11.87
N ARG A 139 -11.70 -3.74 12.26
CA ARG A 139 -12.42 -2.68 12.97
C ARG A 139 -13.59 -2.13 12.14
N ALA A 140 -13.36 -1.81 10.87
CA ALA A 140 -14.41 -1.31 9.99
C ALA A 140 -15.57 -2.30 9.85
N LEU A 141 -15.28 -3.60 9.69
CA LEU A 141 -16.31 -4.66 9.66
C LEU A 141 -17.10 -4.74 10.96
N SER A 142 -16.42 -4.68 12.11
CA SER A 142 -17.04 -4.70 13.43
C SER A 142 -17.96 -3.49 13.64
N ASP A 143 -17.48 -2.29 13.32
CA ASP A 143 -18.24 -1.05 13.51
C ASP A 143 -19.44 -0.97 12.56
N ALA A 144 -19.30 -1.48 11.33
CA ALA A 144 -20.40 -1.65 10.38
C ALA A 144 -21.35 -2.79 10.75
N LYS A 145 -21.00 -3.63 11.74
CA LYS A 145 -21.72 -4.85 12.14
C LYS A 145 -21.94 -5.80 10.96
N MET A 146 -20.92 -5.96 10.13
CA MET A 146 -20.96 -6.79 8.92
C MET A 146 -19.95 -7.93 8.97
N ASP A 147 -20.38 -9.11 8.55
CA ASP A 147 -19.47 -10.22 8.29
C ASP A 147 -18.73 -10.04 6.96
N LYS A 148 -17.57 -10.70 6.83
CA LYS A 148 -16.75 -10.68 5.60
C LYS A 148 -17.53 -11.12 4.35
N SER A 149 -18.50 -12.02 4.52
CA SER A 149 -19.37 -12.51 3.44
C SER A 149 -20.30 -11.44 2.89
N ALA A 150 -20.69 -10.46 3.72
CA ALA A 150 -21.61 -9.38 3.35
C ALA A 150 -20.98 -8.29 2.47
N ILE A 151 -19.65 -8.23 2.39
CA ILE A 151 -18.94 -7.31 1.49
C ILE A 151 -19.02 -7.84 0.06
N HIS A 152 -19.64 -7.14 -0.86
CA HIS A 152 -19.82 -7.60 -2.24
C HIS A 152 -18.58 -7.33 -3.10
N ASP A 153 -17.98 -6.16 -2.93
CA ASP A 153 -16.85 -5.70 -3.72
C ASP A 153 -15.76 -5.11 -2.80
N ILE A 154 -14.50 -5.36 -3.16
CA ILE A 154 -13.32 -4.81 -2.46
C ILE A 154 -12.57 -3.95 -3.47
N VAL A 155 -12.58 -2.64 -3.27
CA VAL A 155 -11.95 -1.66 -4.16
C VAL A 155 -10.62 -1.23 -3.55
N LEU A 156 -9.56 -1.26 -4.36
CA LEU A 156 -8.23 -0.78 -3.96
C LEU A 156 -8.02 0.65 -4.43
N VAL A 157 -7.52 1.50 -3.53
CA VAL A 157 -7.16 2.90 -3.79
C VAL A 157 -5.76 3.17 -3.23
N GLY A 158 -5.02 4.08 -3.85
CA GLY A 158 -3.68 4.45 -3.40
C GLY A 158 -2.57 3.55 -3.97
N GLY A 159 -1.44 4.17 -4.32
CA GLY A 159 -0.37 3.52 -5.07
C GLY A 159 0.30 2.34 -4.35
N SER A 160 0.27 2.29 -3.01
CA SER A 160 0.87 1.20 -2.24
C SER A 160 0.04 -0.09 -2.30
N THR A 161 -1.23 -0.03 -2.73
CA THR A 161 -2.05 -1.23 -3.00
C THR A 161 -1.55 -2.04 -4.19
N ARG A 162 -0.65 -1.49 -5.02
CA ARG A 162 -0.01 -2.22 -6.13
C ARG A 162 0.96 -3.31 -5.65
N ILE A 163 1.32 -3.32 -4.37
CA ILE A 163 2.20 -4.34 -3.78
C ILE A 163 1.48 -5.70 -3.75
N PRO A 164 2.00 -6.75 -4.43
CA PRO A 164 1.33 -8.06 -4.50
C PRO A 164 1.02 -8.68 -3.15
N LYS A 165 1.90 -8.48 -2.15
CA LYS A 165 1.70 -9.01 -0.80
C LYS A 165 0.47 -8.44 -0.12
N VAL A 166 0.25 -7.12 -0.23
CA VAL A 166 -0.92 -6.43 0.32
C VAL A 166 -2.21 -7.00 -0.28
N GLN A 167 -2.24 -7.15 -1.61
CA GLN A 167 -3.38 -7.75 -2.31
C GLN A 167 -3.64 -9.19 -1.86
N SER A 168 -2.59 -10.02 -1.79
CA SER A 168 -2.73 -11.41 -1.38
C SER A 168 -3.24 -11.57 0.06
N LEU A 169 -2.77 -10.71 0.98
CA LEU A 169 -3.23 -10.72 2.37
C LEU A 169 -4.71 -10.34 2.46
N LEU A 170 -5.13 -9.32 1.71
CA LEU A 170 -6.53 -8.90 1.68
C LEU A 170 -7.43 -9.97 1.04
N GLN A 171 -7.02 -10.59 -0.07
CA GLN A 171 -7.74 -11.70 -0.67
C GLN A 171 -7.89 -12.88 0.29
N ASN A 172 -6.80 -13.28 0.94
CA ASN A 172 -6.82 -14.36 1.93
C ASN A 172 -7.73 -14.01 3.12
N PHE A 173 -7.69 -12.76 3.58
CA PHE A 173 -8.56 -12.29 4.65
C PHE A 173 -10.04 -12.40 4.29
N PHE A 174 -10.40 -12.16 3.02
CA PHE A 174 -11.75 -12.34 2.46
C PHE A 174 -11.97 -13.70 1.77
N CYS A 175 -11.29 -14.76 2.24
CA CYS A 175 -11.50 -16.14 1.79
C CYS A 175 -11.33 -16.34 0.27
N GLY A 176 -10.37 -15.66 -0.35
CA GLY A 176 -10.09 -15.75 -1.78
C GLY A 176 -10.98 -14.89 -2.68
N LYS A 177 -11.81 -14.00 -2.10
CA LYS A 177 -12.64 -13.06 -2.90
C LYS A 177 -11.77 -12.23 -3.84
N ALA A 178 -12.21 -12.11 -5.09
CA ALA A 178 -11.51 -11.30 -6.09
C ALA A 178 -11.52 -9.82 -5.70
N LEU A 179 -10.37 -9.16 -5.89
CA LEU A 179 -10.26 -7.71 -5.68
C LEU A 179 -10.73 -6.99 -6.94
N ASN A 180 -11.39 -5.86 -6.76
CA ASN A 180 -11.81 -5.02 -7.86
C ASN A 180 -10.65 -4.12 -8.31
N LEU A 181 -10.07 -4.47 -9.46
CA LEU A 181 -8.97 -3.74 -10.09
C LEU A 181 -9.44 -2.87 -11.27
N SER A 182 -10.75 -2.69 -11.48
CA SER A 182 -11.28 -1.95 -12.63
C SER A 182 -11.19 -0.42 -12.45
N ILE A 183 -10.79 0.04 -11.27
CA ILE A 183 -10.60 1.45 -10.95
C ILE A 183 -9.11 1.75 -10.91
N ASN A 184 -8.71 2.86 -11.53
CA ASN A 184 -7.35 3.36 -11.38
C ASN A 184 -7.15 3.86 -9.94
N PRO A 185 -6.28 3.22 -9.14
CA PRO A 185 -6.13 3.55 -7.72
C PRO A 185 -5.58 4.96 -7.47
N ASP A 186 -4.91 5.56 -8.46
CA ASP A 186 -4.32 6.90 -8.33
C ASP A 186 -5.31 8.03 -8.68
N GLU A 187 -6.39 7.73 -9.42
CA GLU A 187 -7.37 8.72 -9.90
C GLU A 187 -8.72 8.62 -9.18
N ALA A 188 -8.99 7.49 -8.50
CA ALA A 188 -10.26 7.20 -7.86
C ALA A 188 -10.73 8.30 -6.91
N VAL A 189 -9.81 8.83 -6.10
CA VAL A 189 -10.09 9.88 -5.11
C VAL A 189 -10.40 11.21 -5.80
N ALA A 190 -9.54 11.64 -6.73
CA ALA A 190 -9.71 12.88 -7.46
C ALA A 190 -11.01 12.90 -8.27
N TYR A 191 -11.34 11.79 -8.92
CA TYR A 191 -12.60 11.64 -9.64
C TYR A 191 -13.80 11.63 -8.69
N GLY A 192 -13.70 10.98 -7.54
CA GLY A 192 -14.75 11.02 -6.50
C GLY A 192 -15.03 12.45 -6.03
N ALA A 193 -13.98 13.22 -5.74
CA ALA A 193 -14.10 14.60 -5.30
C ALA A 193 -14.67 15.53 -6.38
N ALA A 194 -14.39 15.29 -7.66
CA ALA A 194 -14.89 16.12 -8.76
C ALA A 194 -16.37 15.92 -9.08
N VAL A 195 -16.97 14.79 -8.67
CA VAL A 195 -18.38 14.46 -8.90
C VAL A 195 -19.27 14.92 -7.73
N GLN A 196 -18.68 15.21 -6.57
CA GLN A 196 -19.39 15.62 -5.35
C GLN A 196 -19.79 17.10 -5.37
#